data_AF-A0A432IBA8-F1
#
_entry.id   AF-A0A432IBA8-F1
#
_cell.length_a   1.000
_cell.length_b   1.000
_cell.length_c   1.000
_cell.angle_alpha   90.00
_cell.angle_beta   90.00
_cell.angle_gamma   90.00
#
_symmetry.space_group_name_H-M   'P 1'
#
loop_
_entity.id
_entity.type
_entity.pdbx_description
1 polymer ?
#
loop_
_entity_poly.entity_id
_entity_poly.type
_entity_poly.pdbx_seq_one_letter_code
_entity_poly.pdbx_strand_id
1 'polypeptide(L)'
;MTRLDVALDFLQQALLVALQLSVPILLVMMIVGIAVSLIQAMTHLQDQTLTFVPKILAVAMALLLLMPLLLGWATEFTREMIQASAVALGGG
;
A
#
# COMPACT_ATOMS: atom_id res chain seq x y z
N MET A 1 -16.50 -10.44 27.52
CA MET A 1 -15.81 -10.71 26.24
C MET A 1 -14.38 -11.07 26.56
N THR A 2 -13.92 -12.23 26.13
CA THR A 2 -12.59 -12.76 26.45
C THR A 2 -11.54 -11.91 25.73
N ARG A 3 -10.40 -11.59 26.36
CA ARG A 3 -9.34 -10.74 25.76
C ARG A 3 -8.83 -11.23 24.39
N LEU A 4 -9.08 -12.51 24.07
CA LEU A 4 -8.83 -13.12 22.77
C LEU A 4 -9.73 -12.58 21.66
N ASP A 5 -11.02 -12.36 21.92
CA ASP A 5 -11.98 -11.91 20.91
C ASP A 5 -11.61 -10.50 20.43
N VAL A 6 -11.24 -9.62 21.37
CA VAL A 6 -10.77 -8.27 21.08
C VAL A 6 -9.49 -8.28 20.24
N ALA A 7 -8.55 -9.19 20.54
CA ALA A 7 -7.33 -9.33 19.76
C ALA A 7 -7.59 -9.84 18.34
N LEU A 8 -8.54 -10.78 18.18
CA LEU A 8 -8.92 -11.32 16.88
C LEU A 8 -9.65 -10.27 16.02
N ASP A 9 -10.54 -9.48 16.61
CA ASP A 9 -11.23 -8.37 15.92
C ASP A 9 -10.23 -7.31 15.44
N PHE A 10 -9.25 -6.95 16.27
CA PHE A 10 -8.18 -6.04 15.87
C PHE A 10 -7.33 -6.60 14.73
N LEU A 11 -6.98 -7.88 14.79
CA LEU A 11 -6.19 -8.52 13.74
C LEU A 11 -6.98 -8.56 12.42
N GLN A 12 -8.28 -8.83 12.47
CA GLN A 12 -9.14 -8.86 11.30
C GLN A 12 -9.29 -7.48 10.67
N GLN A 13 -9.50 -6.43 11.48
CA GLN A 13 -9.52 -5.04 11.00
C GLN A 13 -8.19 -4.63 10.38
N ALA A 14 -7.06 -4.94 11.03
CA ALA A 14 -5.74 -4.65 10.50
C ALA A 14 -5.50 -5.32 9.14
N LEU A 15 -5.91 -6.59 8.98
CA LEU A 15 -5.81 -7.30 7.70
C LEU A 15 -6.71 -6.69 6.62
N LEU A 16 -7.93 -6.30 6.96
CA LEU A 16 -8.85 -5.64 6.00
C LEU A 16 -8.30 -4.30 5.53
N VAL A 17 -7.79 -3.48 6.45
CA VAL A 17 -7.19 -2.19 6.09
C VAL A 17 -5.92 -2.39 5.27
N ALA A 18 -5.06 -3.34 5.62
CA ALA A 18 -3.87 -3.68 4.82
C ALA A 18 -4.23 -4.15 3.40
N LEU A 19 -5.29 -4.95 3.26
CA LEU A 19 -5.79 -5.39 1.96
C LEU A 19 -6.30 -4.20 1.15
N GLN A 20 -7.11 -3.34 1.75
CA GLN A 20 -7.63 -2.13 1.12
C GLN A 20 -6.50 -1.17 0.71
N LEU A 21 -5.44 -1.08 1.54
CA LEU A 21 -4.20 -0.36 1.23
C LEU A 21 -3.52 -0.89 -0.04
N SER A 22 -3.46 -2.20 -0.14
CA SER A 22 -2.68 -2.88 -1.18
C SER A 22 -3.33 -2.77 -2.55
N VAL A 23 -4.67 -2.72 -2.63
CA VAL A 23 -5.42 -2.78 -3.90
C VAL A 23 -5.02 -1.69 -4.91
N PRO A 24 -5.08 -0.37 -4.62
CA PRO A 24 -4.71 0.62 -5.63
C PRO A 24 -3.21 0.69 -5.86
N ILE A 25 -2.37 0.33 -4.88
CA ILE A 25 -0.93 0.21 -5.08
C ILE A 25 -0.65 -0.84 -6.15
N LEU A 26 -1.23 -2.02 -6.00
CA LEU A 26 -1.08 -3.12 -6.93
C LEU A 26 -1.60 -2.75 -8.31
N LEU A 27 -2.75 -2.07 -8.39
CA LEU A 27 -3.34 -1.65 -9.66
C LEU A 27 -2.45 -0.65 -10.39
N VAL A 28 -1.94 0.37 -9.69
CA VAL A 28 -1.04 1.36 -10.32
C VAL A 28 0.30 0.73 -10.69
N MET A 29 0.88 -0.09 -9.81
CA MET A 29 2.13 -0.82 -10.10
C MET A 29 1.98 -1.74 -11.30
N MET A 30 0.82 -2.39 -11.45
CA MET A 30 0.52 -3.23 -12.61
C MET A 30 0.47 -2.42 -13.90
N ILE A 31 -0.29 -1.31 -13.92
CA ILE A 31 -0.40 -0.45 -15.11
C ILE A 31 0.98 0.10 -15.50
N VAL A 32 1.71 0.66 -14.54
CA VAL A 32 3.04 1.24 -14.78
C VAL A 32 4.04 0.17 -15.19
N GLY A 33 4.03 -1.00 -14.54
CA GLY A 33 4.88 -2.12 -14.87
C GLY A 33 4.66 -2.64 -16.28
N ILE A 34 3.39 -2.77 -16.69
CA ILE A 34 3.03 -3.15 -18.06
C ILE A 34 3.52 -2.10 -19.06
N ALA A 35 3.23 -0.82 -18.83
CA ALA A 35 3.63 0.27 -19.73
C ALA A 35 5.15 0.31 -19.94
N VAL A 36 5.93 0.21 -18.87
CA VAL A 36 7.40 0.20 -18.95
C VAL A 36 7.91 -1.06 -19.65
N SER A 37 7.32 -2.24 -19.37
CA SER A 37 7.71 -3.49 -20.03
C SER A 37 7.42 -3.49 -21.52
N LEU A 38 6.33 -2.84 -21.95
CA LEU A 38 5.98 -2.70 -23.35
C LEU A 38 6.96 -1.78 -24.08
N ILE A 39 7.30 -0.64 -23.47
CA ILE A 39 8.29 0.29 -24.04
C ILE A 39 9.63 -0.43 -24.18
N GLN A 40 10.07 -1.15 -23.15
CA GLN A 40 11.30 -1.95 -23.19
C GLN A 40 11.30 -2.99 -24.33
N ALA A 41 10.17 -3.68 -24.54
CA ALA A 41 10.02 -4.66 -25.60
C ALA A 41 10.03 -4.02 -27.01
N MET A 42 9.36 -2.88 -27.19
CA MET A 42 9.24 -2.24 -28.51
C MET A 42 10.55 -1.65 -29.04
N THR A 43 11.38 -1.06 -28.18
CA THR A 43 12.69 -0.52 -28.61
C THR A 43 13.77 -1.58 -28.77
N HIS A 44 13.48 -2.86 -28.53
CA HIS A 44 14.43 -3.98 -28.60
C HIS A 44 15.70 -3.77 -27.74
N LEU A 45 15.64 -2.89 -26.73
CA LEU A 45 16.75 -2.59 -25.83
C LEU A 45 16.82 -3.68 -24.75
N GLN A 46 17.63 -4.70 -24.99
CA GLN A 46 17.95 -5.77 -24.03
C GLN A 46 19.07 -5.41 -23.04
N ASP A 47 19.59 -4.18 -23.09
CA ASP A 47 20.60 -3.72 -22.13
C ASP A 47 19.93 -3.39 -20.78
N GLN A 48 20.19 -4.26 -19.80
CA GLN A 48 19.61 -4.16 -18.45
C GLN A 48 20.02 -2.85 -17.73
N THR A 49 21.14 -2.23 -18.10
CA THR A 49 21.59 -0.99 -17.45
C THR A 49 20.81 0.24 -17.92
N LEU A 50 20.55 0.37 -19.23
CA LEU A 50 19.79 1.47 -19.81
C LEU A 50 18.30 1.42 -19.47
N THR A 51 17.75 0.21 -19.29
CA THR A 51 16.34 0.01 -18.92
C THR A 51 16.09 0.17 -17.42
N PHE A 52 17.14 0.23 -16.60
CA PHE A 52 17.04 0.43 -15.15
C PHE A 52 16.59 1.84 -14.78
N VAL A 53 17.13 2.87 -15.47
CA VAL A 53 16.87 4.28 -15.15
C VAL A 53 15.42 4.68 -15.40
N PRO A 54 14.80 4.42 -16.57
CA PRO A 54 13.40 4.74 -16.81
C PRO A 54 12.46 4.00 -15.85
N LYS A 55 12.82 2.75 -15.49
CA LYS A 55 12.03 1.91 -14.59
C LYS A 55 12.01 2.45 -13.15
N ILE A 56 13.15 2.90 -12.62
CA ILE A 56 13.20 3.55 -11.29
C ILE A 56 12.39 4.83 -11.29
N LEU A 57 12.53 5.69 -12.31
CA LEU A 57 11.77 6.94 -12.41
C LEU A 57 10.26 6.68 -12.45
N ALA A 58 9.82 5.67 -13.21
CA ALA A 58 8.41 5.29 -13.28
C ALA A 58 7.87 4.82 -11.93
N VAL A 59 8.61 3.97 -11.20
CA VAL A 59 8.24 3.51 -9.85
C VAL A 59 8.25 4.67 -8.86
N ALA A 60 9.24 5.56 -8.91
CA ALA A 60 9.32 6.73 -8.05
C ALA A 60 8.14 7.69 -8.27
N MET A 61 7.78 7.98 -9.52
CA MET A 61 6.59 8.79 -9.82
C MET A 61 5.30 8.11 -9.32
N ALA A 62 5.16 6.80 -9.54
CA ALA A 62 3.99 6.06 -9.05
C ALA A 62 3.88 6.16 -7.52
N LEU A 63 4.99 5.99 -6.80
CA LEU A 63 5.06 6.16 -5.35
C LEU A 63 4.69 7.57 -4.91
N LEU A 64 5.19 8.61 -5.59
CA LEU A 64 4.85 10.01 -5.28
C LEU A 64 3.37 10.30 -5.49
N LEU A 65 2.77 9.77 -6.56
CA LEU A 65 1.34 9.91 -6.82
C LEU A 65 0.47 9.16 -5.79
N LEU A 66 0.92 7.98 -5.34
CA LEU A 66 0.22 7.23 -4.31
C LEU A 66 0.48 7.72 -2.88
N MET A 67 1.55 8.48 -2.66
CA MET A 67 1.97 8.95 -1.34
C MET A 67 0.83 9.56 -0.50
N PRO A 68 0.02 10.51 -1.01
CA PRO A 68 -1.08 11.08 -0.21
C PRO A 68 -2.16 10.06 0.14
N LEU A 69 -2.44 9.11 -0.76
CA LEU A 69 -3.47 8.09 -0.58
C LEU A 69 -3.04 7.06 0.48
N LEU A 70 -1.77 6.66 0.44
CA LEU A 70 -1.16 5.77 1.44
C LEU A 70 -1.09 6.40 2.83
N LEU A 71 -0.69 7.67 2.90
CA LEU A 71 -0.66 8.42 4.15
C LEU A 71 -2.07 8.58 4.73
N GLY A 72 -3.07 8.89 3.90
CA GLY A 72 -4.47 8.97 4.33
C GLY A 72 -4.92 7.69 5.03
N TRP A 73 -4.69 6.55 4.40
CA TRP A 73 -5.09 5.27 4.96
C TRP A 73 -4.28 4.82 6.19
N ALA A 74 -2.98 5.09 6.22
CA ALA A 74 -2.15 4.80 7.39
C ALA A 74 -2.57 5.66 8.60
N THR A 75 -2.91 6.93 8.37
CA THR A 75 -3.39 7.81 9.44
C THR A 75 -4.78 7.43 9.93
N GLU A 76 -5.69 7.04 9.04
CA GLU A 76 -7.02 6.54 9.40
C GLU A 76 -6.92 5.28 10.28
N PHE A 77 -6.14 4.29 9.82
CA PHE A 77 -5.88 3.07 10.59
C PHE A 77 -5.31 3.34 11.98
N THR A 78 -4.33 4.25 12.06
CA THR A 78 -3.70 4.63 13.33
C THR A 78 -4.71 5.30 14.26
N ARG A 79 -5.61 6.13 13.70
CA ARG A 79 -6.64 6.83 14.46
C ARG A 79 -7.69 5.87 15.01
N GLU A 80 -8.15 4.91 14.19
CA GLU A 80 -9.07 3.84 14.61
C GLU A 80 -8.45 2.97 15.71
N MET A 81 -7.19 2.54 15.57
CA MET A 81 -6.49 1.77 16.60
C MET A 81 -6.33 2.53 17.93
N ILE A 82 -5.96 3.80 17.88
CA ILE A 82 -5.80 4.61 19.09
C ILE A 82 -7.14 4.82 19.78
N GLN A 83 -8.22 5.09 19.03
CA GLN A 83 -9.56 5.22 19.61
C GLN A 83 -10.03 3.91 20.24
N ALA A 84 -9.84 2.80 19.55
CA ALA A 84 -10.26 1.49 20.05
C ALA A 84 -9.46 1.04 21.29
N SER A 85 -8.15 1.33 21.35
CA SER A 85 -7.34 1.09 22.56
C SER A 85 -7.70 2.03 23.71
N ALA A 86 -8.04 3.30 23.43
CA ALA A 86 -8.52 4.24 24.44
C ALA A 86 -9.87 3.81 25.03
N VAL A 87 -10.79 3.27 24.23
CA VAL A 87 -12.06 2.69 24.72
C VAL A 87 -11.79 1.45 25.59
N ALA A 88 -10.84 0.60 25.20
CA ALA A 88 -10.45 -0.59 25.96
C ALA A 88 -9.74 -0.27 27.29
N LEU A 89 -9.11 0.92 27.42
CA LEU A 89 -8.38 1.35 28.61
C LEU A 89 -9.15 2.39 29.46
N GLY A 90 -10.16 3.07 28.88
CA GLY A 90 -10.78 4.29 29.43
C GLY A 90 -12.14 4.11 30.12
N GLY A 91 -12.76 2.93 30.13
CA GLY A 91 -13.96 2.70 30.94
C GLY A 91 -14.71 1.41 30.64
N GLY A 92 -14.61 0.46 31.57
CA GLY A 92 -15.32 -0.83 31.59
C GLY A 92 -14.45 -1.99 32.04
#